data_AF-A0AA36BKV2-F1
#
_entry.id   AF-A0AA36BKV2-F1
#
_cell.length_a   1.000
_cell.length_b   1.000
_cell.length_c   1.000
_cell.angle_alpha   90.00
_cell.angle_beta   90.00
_cell.angle_gamma   90.00
#
_symmetry.space_group_name_H-M   'P 1'
#
loop_
_entity.id
_entity.type
_entity.pdbx_description
1 polymer ?
#
loop_
_entity_poly.entity_id
_entity_poly.type
_entity_poly.pdbx_seq_one_letter_code
_entity_poly.pdbx_strand_id
1 'polypeptide(L)'
;MRVRKTCGKSKSIQTIGDILCENLPHLSPYIRFCSCQLNAGTLLQKKTENVPEFVEVHKQCVTDPACQGMPLSSFLLKPMQRITRYPLLLKKILKHTPEEHPDHLHLVDALAKAEELCSQVNEGVREKENSNDLEWIQQHVLCEGLDEKLTFNSVTNCLGPRKFLHSGTLYKAKSNKELVGFLFNDFLLLAQSQGSNRNSFTFNIKSKAQFRMYKMPIFLNEVMLKTGTDGEYDTPCHFQLCHINQTYNLKAGSANDRGVWVKKIETASRYYLETERKKNEKAYLSPRRSRTVGRLLVILQEGISLCASSHGNGKSDPYCEVSMGSQEHRTKVINGTLNPKWNDSMQFVIRDVHQDVLCISVFDRDLFSPNDFLGRTEIYTEEIYQETMLRRGPITKKLKLHEAESGEVIIRLDLQLYETT
;
A
#
# COMPACT_ATOMS: atom_id res chain seq x y z
N MET A 1 20.36 -5.32 -35.45
CA MET A 1 20.36 -3.84 -35.54
C MET A 1 21.07 -3.40 -36.82
N ARG A 2 20.32 -3.03 -37.87
CA ARG A 2 20.90 -2.29 -39.00
C ARG A 2 20.99 -0.84 -38.58
N VAL A 3 22.17 -0.38 -38.15
CA VAL A 3 22.44 1.06 -38.05
C VAL A 3 22.20 1.62 -39.44
N ARG A 4 21.18 2.48 -39.62
CA ARG A 4 20.93 3.18 -40.87
C ARG A 4 22.10 4.15 -41.07
N LYS A 5 23.19 3.66 -41.67
CA LYS A 5 24.21 4.52 -42.28
C LYS A 5 23.55 5.16 -43.49
N THR A 6 22.80 6.24 -43.30
CA THR A 6 22.71 7.27 -44.33
C THR A 6 24.10 7.90 -44.41
N CYS A 7 25.03 7.18 -45.05
CA CYS A 7 26.32 7.71 -45.45
C CYS A 7 26.06 8.81 -46.49
N GLY A 8 25.82 10.03 -46.02
CA GLY A 8 26.28 11.20 -46.74
C GLY A 8 27.80 11.12 -46.90
N LYS A 9 28.37 11.86 -47.85
CA LYS A 9 29.81 11.80 -48.23
C LYS A 9 30.81 12.07 -47.08
N SER A 10 30.34 12.37 -45.88
CA SER A 10 31.08 12.48 -44.62
C SER A 10 30.62 11.38 -43.64
N LYS A 11 31.55 10.69 -42.96
CA LYS A 11 31.29 9.60 -41.98
C LYS A 11 30.60 10.07 -40.68
N SER A 12 29.76 11.10 -40.73
CA SER A 12 29.03 11.64 -39.58
C SER A 12 27.67 10.96 -39.43
N ILE A 13 27.33 10.56 -38.20
CA ILE A 13 26.01 10.05 -37.85
C ILE A 13 25.05 11.24 -37.79
N GLN A 14 24.00 11.22 -38.62
CA GLN A 14 23.05 12.31 -38.74
C GLN A 14 21.93 12.23 -37.71
N THR A 15 21.46 11.03 -37.35
CA THR A 15 20.42 10.82 -36.34
C THR A 15 20.76 9.61 -35.47
N ILE A 16 20.42 9.68 -34.20
CA ILE A 16 20.55 8.56 -33.24
C ILE A 16 19.39 8.51 -32.24
N GLY A 17 18.68 9.63 -32.03
CA GLY A 17 17.56 9.72 -31.11
C GLY A 17 16.43 8.75 -31.48
N ASP A 18 16.15 8.58 -32.78
CA ASP A 18 15.12 7.67 -33.31
C ASP A 18 15.34 6.23 -32.85
N ILE A 19 16.58 5.72 -32.97
CA ILE A 19 16.95 4.38 -32.54
C ILE A 19 16.78 4.24 -31.03
N LEU A 20 17.20 5.24 -30.25
CA LEU A 20 17.09 5.20 -28.78
C LEU A 20 15.63 5.23 -28.34
N CYS A 21 14.79 6.03 -29.01
CA CYS A 21 13.36 6.08 -28.77
C CYS A 21 12.64 4.74 -28.99
N GLU A 22 13.07 3.98 -30.00
CA GLU A 22 12.55 2.64 -30.30
C GLU A 22 13.04 1.61 -29.28
N ASN A 23 14.31 1.68 -28.85
CA ASN A 23 14.95 0.60 -28.08
C ASN A 23 14.85 0.76 -26.56
N LEU A 24 14.84 1.98 -26.02
CA LEU A 24 14.80 2.22 -24.56
C LEU A 24 13.61 1.54 -23.85
N PRO A 25 12.38 1.54 -24.40
CA PRO A 25 11.25 0.84 -23.78
C PRO A 25 11.45 -0.68 -23.61
N HIS A 26 12.30 -1.30 -24.44
CA HIS A 26 12.58 -2.74 -24.37
C HIS A 26 13.63 -3.11 -23.30
N LEU A 27 14.18 -2.14 -22.58
CA LEU A 27 15.17 -2.36 -21.53
C LEU A 27 14.55 -2.65 -20.15
N SER A 28 13.25 -2.96 -20.09
CA SER A 28 12.59 -3.39 -18.85
C SER A 28 13.24 -4.57 -18.10
N PRO A 29 13.99 -5.52 -18.74
CA PRO A 29 14.73 -6.54 -17.98
C PRO A 29 15.75 -5.99 -16.98
N TYR A 30 16.24 -4.76 -17.17
CA TYR A 30 17.14 -4.11 -16.22
C TYR A 30 16.49 -3.83 -14.87
N ILE A 31 15.17 -3.63 -14.82
CA ILE A 31 14.42 -3.43 -13.58
C ILE A 31 14.60 -4.66 -12.68
N ARG A 32 14.32 -5.85 -13.21
CA ARG A 32 14.47 -7.12 -12.49
C ARG A 32 15.93 -7.43 -12.14
N PHE A 33 16.86 -7.15 -13.05
CA PHE A 33 18.28 -7.38 -12.78
C PHE A 33 18.76 -6.53 -11.59
N CYS A 34 18.53 -5.22 -11.65
CA CYS A 34 18.99 -4.28 -10.64
C CYS A 34 18.29 -4.51 -9.31
N SER A 35 16.98 -4.85 -9.32
CA SER A 35 16.23 -5.15 -8.09
C SER A 35 16.77 -6.34 -7.30
N CYS A 36 17.41 -7.29 -7.99
CA CYS A 36 17.99 -8.49 -7.39
C CYS A 36 19.50 -8.40 -7.16
N GLN A 37 20.17 -7.35 -7.66
CA GLN A 37 21.64 -7.29 -7.71
C GLN A 37 22.28 -7.28 -6.31
N LEU A 38 21.65 -6.64 -5.33
CA LEU A 38 22.16 -6.55 -3.96
C LEU A 38 22.13 -7.92 -3.24
N ASN A 39 21.08 -8.71 -3.49
CA ASN A 39 20.98 -10.08 -2.99
C ASN A 39 22.04 -10.97 -3.62
N ALA A 40 22.25 -10.84 -4.94
CA ALA A 40 23.32 -11.55 -5.65
C ALA A 40 24.72 -11.15 -5.12
N GLY A 41 24.95 -9.86 -4.86
CA GLY A 41 26.19 -9.36 -4.27
C GLY A 41 26.45 -9.93 -2.88
N THR A 42 25.43 -9.96 -2.02
CA THR A 42 25.51 -10.55 -0.68
C THR A 42 25.81 -12.05 -0.74
N LEU A 43 25.15 -12.79 -1.63
CA LEU A 43 25.40 -14.21 -1.85
C LEU A 43 26.83 -14.45 -2.34
N LEU A 44 27.30 -13.65 -3.29
CA LEU A 44 28.64 -13.72 -3.84
C LEU A 44 29.69 -13.50 -2.74
N GLN A 45 29.52 -12.45 -1.92
CA GLN A 45 30.38 -12.19 -0.77
C GLN A 45 30.41 -13.38 0.19
N LYS A 46 29.24 -13.88 0.60
CA LYS A 46 29.13 -15.03 1.50
C LYS A 46 29.84 -16.27 0.95
N LYS A 47 29.72 -16.54 -0.35
CA LYS A 47 30.41 -17.68 -0.99
C LYS A 47 31.92 -17.47 -1.06
N THR A 48 32.37 -16.25 -1.32
CA THR A 48 33.79 -15.88 -1.32
C THR A 48 34.42 -16.02 0.07
N GLU A 49 33.67 -15.78 1.14
CA GLU A 49 34.18 -15.90 2.52
C GLU A 49 34.12 -17.32 3.08
N ASN A 50 33.13 -18.13 2.66
CA ASN A 50 32.82 -19.40 3.34
C ASN A 50 33.00 -20.67 2.49
N VAL A 51 33.29 -20.56 1.19
CA VAL A 51 33.39 -21.71 0.28
C VAL A 51 34.72 -21.69 -0.47
N PRO A 52 35.74 -22.42 0.00
CA PRO A 52 37.08 -22.42 -0.60
C PRO A 52 37.10 -22.83 -2.09
N GLU A 53 36.27 -23.79 -2.48
CA GLU A 53 36.18 -24.26 -3.88
C GLU A 53 35.69 -23.14 -4.81
N PHE A 54 34.78 -22.30 -4.31
CA PHE A 54 34.30 -21.14 -5.06
C PHE A 54 35.38 -20.08 -5.24
N VAL A 55 36.18 -19.83 -4.19
CA VAL A 55 37.29 -18.86 -4.24
C VAL A 55 38.31 -19.25 -5.30
N GLU A 56 38.62 -20.54 -5.43
CA GLU A 56 39.58 -21.02 -6.42
C GLU A 56 39.06 -20.83 -7.85
N VAL A 57 37.81 -21.21 -8.12
CA VAL A 57 37.17 -20.96 -9.42
C VAL A 57 37.12 -19.46 -9.73
N HIS A 58 36.78 -18.62 -8.73
CA HIS A 58 36.75 -17.17 -8.91
C HIS A 58 38.11 -16.60 -9.29
N LYS A 59 39.19 -17.04 -8.63
CA LYS A 59 40.56 -16.63 -8.98
C LYS A 59 40.92 -17.02 -10.41
N GLN A 60 40.57 -18.23 -10.84
CA GLN A 60 40.79 -18.69 -12.21
C GLN A 60 40.01 -17.86 -13.23
N CYS A 61 38.78 -17.44 -12.93
CA CYS A 61 38.04 -16.54 -13.82
C CYS A 61 38.68 -15.15 -13.91
N VAL A 62 39.28 -14.64 -12.84
CA VAL A 62 39.92 -13.31 -12.81
C VAL A 62 41.21 -13.26 -13.63
N THR A 63 41.91 -14.39 -13.79
CA THR A 63 43.13 -14.46 -14.61
C THR A 63 42.87 -14.46 -16.12
N ASP A 64 41.62 -14.64 -16.55
CA ASP A 64 41.25 -14.50 -17.96
C ASP A 64 41.56 -13.08 -18.46
N PRO A 65 42.34 -12.92 -19.55
CA PRO A 65 42.66 -11.60 -20.12
C PRO A 65 41.42 -10.76 -20.46
N ALA A 66 40.29 -11.38 -20.82
CA ALA A 66 39.03 -10.68 -21.10
C ALA A 66 38.43 -10.01 -19.85
N CYS A 67 38.74 -10.54 -18.65
CA CYS A 67 38.31 -9.98 -17.38
C CYS A 67 39.13 -8.76 -16.95
N GLN A 68 40.31 -8.54 -17.54
CA GLN A 68 41.22 -7.42 -17.19
C GLN A 68 41.51 -7.33 -15.68
N GLY A 69 41.60 -8.48 -15.00
CA GLY A 69 41.86 -8.56 -13.55
C GLY A 69 40.70 -8.07 -12.66
N MET A 70 39.52 -7.79 -13.22
CA MET A 70 38.38 -7.34 -12.43
C MET A 70 37.60 -8.53 -11.83
N PRO A 71 37.17 -8.45 -10.55
CA PRO A 71 36.36 -9.51 -9.94
C PRO A 71 34.93 -9.49 -10.48
N LEU A 72 34.24 -10.65 -10.45
CA LEU A 72 32.84 -10.79 -10.86
C LEU A 72 31.90 -9.73 -10.23
N SER A 73 32.11 -9.36 -8.97
CA SER A 73 31.31 -8.34 -8.28
C SER A 73 31.30 -6.99 -9.02
N SER A 74 32.41 -6.60 -9.64
CA SER A 74 32.52 -5.35 -10.40
C SER A 74 31.72 -5.40 -11.72
N PHE A 75 31.62 -6.57 -12.34
CA PHE A 75 30.83 -6.76 -13.57
C PHE A 75 29.33 -6.70 -13.30
N LEU A 76 28.89 -7.18 -12.14
CA LEU A 76 27.48 -7.10 -11.72
C LEU A 76 26.98 -5.67 -11.52
N LEU A 77 27.87 -4.69 -11.32
CA LEU A 77 27.51 -3.28 -11.23
C LEU A 77 27.25 -2.62 -12.60
N LYS A 78 27.76 -3.21 -13.69
CA LYS A 78 27.73 -2.59 -15.03
C LYS A 78 26.30 -2.32 -15.53
N PRO A 79 25.29 -3.17 -15.31
CA PRO A 79 23.93 -2.89 -15.76
C PRO A 79 23.32 -1.63 -15.14
N MET A 80 23.42 -1.48 -13.81
CA MET A 80 22.97 -0.27 -13.10
C MET A 80 23.75 0.98 -13.56
N GLN A 81 25.07 0.86 -13.70
CA GLN A 81 25.92 1.94 -14.23
C GLN A 81 25.54 2.32 -15.67
N ARG A 82 25.08 1.37 -16.49
CA ARG A 82 24.72 1.64 -17.88
C ARG A 82 23.39 2.39 -17.97
N ILE A 83 22.37 1.96 -17.24
CA ILE A 83 21.05 2.62 -17.25
C ILE A 83 21.15 4.07 -16.77
N THR A 84 21.87 4.30 -15.68
CA THR A 84 22.08 5.65 -15.12
C THR A 84 22.92 6.57 -16.03
N ARG A 85 23.69 6.00 -16.97
CA ARG A 85 24.48 6.78 -17.95
C ARG A 85 23.68 7.23 -19.17
N TYR A 86 22.61 6.55 -19.57
CA TYR A 86 21.84 6.94 -20.77
C TYR A 86 21.33 8.39 -20.69
N PRO A 87 20.68 8.84 -19.59
CA PRO A 87 20.26 10.24 -19.46
C PRO A 87 21.44 11.22 -19.55
N LEU A 88 22.58 10.90 -18.95
CA LEU A 88 23.77 11.78 -18.95
C LEU A 88 24.35 11.94 -20.36
N LEU A 89 24.43 10.84 -21.11
CA LEU A 89 24.93 10.84 -22.48
C LEU A 89 23.96 11.58 -23.41
N LEU A 90 22.65 11.32 -23.30
CA LEU A 90 21.61 11.98 -24.07
C LEU A 90 21.57 13.49 -23.81
N LYS A 91 21.64 13.93 -22.55
CA LYS A 91 21.77 15.35 -22.19
C LYS A 91 22.98 16.01 -22.87
N LYS A 92 24.11 15.30 -22.94
CA LYS A 92 25.32 15.82 -23.57
C LYS A 92 25.19 15.93 -25.09
N ILE A 93 24.53 14.97 -25.75
CA ILE A 93 24.26 15.01 -27.19
C ILE A 93 23.26 16.13 -27.49
N LEU A 94 22.15 16.17 -26.76
CA LEU A 94 21.10 17.18 -26.92
C LEU A 94 21.65 18.61 -26.75
N LYS A 95 22.53 18.83 -25.77
CA LYS A 95 23.20 20.13 -25.57
C LYS A 95 23.96 20.63 -26.81
N HIS A 96 24.44 19.74 -27.67
CA HIS A 96 25.19 20.08 -28.88
C HIS A 96 24.36 19.85 -30.17
N THR A 97 23.04 19.65 -30.03
CA THR A 97 22.12 19.45 -31.15
C THR A 97 21.14 20.63 -31.22
N PRO A 98 21.25 21.53 -32.22
CA PRO A 98 20.37 22.69 -32.36
C PRO A 98 18.88 22.31 -32.44
N GLU A 99 17.97 23.22 -32.09
CA GLU A 99 16.52 22.97 -32.10
C GLU A 99 15.98 22.70 -33.52
N GLU A 100 16.61 23.27 -34.53
CA GLU A 100 16.24 23.10 -35.94
C GLU A 100 16.73 21.76 -36.52
N HIS A 101 17.57 21.03 -35.78
CA HIS A 101 18.13 19.76 -36.25
C HIS A 101 17.08 18.64 -36.21
N PRO A 102 16.98 17.78 -37.24
CA PRO A 102 15.94 16.73 -37.32
C PRO A 102 15.99 15.69 -36.19
N ASP A 103 17.13 15.52 -35.52
CA ASP A 103 17.28 14.61 -34.38
C ASP A 103 16.92 15.25 -33.03
N HIS A 104 16.72 16.56 -32.95
CA HIS A 104 16.51 17.27 -31.67
C HIS A 104 15.30 16.74 -30.91
N LEU A 105 14.14 16.68 -31.55
CA LEU A 105 12.90 16.16 -30.95
C LEU A 105 13.05 14.69 -30.53
N HIS A 106 13.68 13.86 -31.39
CA HIS A 106 13.92 12.46 -31.06
C HIS A 106 14.84 12.30 -29.83
N LEU A 107 15.84 13.16 -29.67
CA LEU A 107 16.74 13.16 -28.51
C LEU A 107 16.04 13.63 -27.23
N VAL A 108 15.12 14.60 -27.32
CA VAL A 108 14.27 15.02 -26.19
C VAL A 108 13.40 13.85 -25.72
N ASP A 109 12.72 13.18 -26.64
CA ASP A 109 11.88 12.03 -26.33
C ASP A 109 12.71 10.85 -25.77
N ALA A 110 13.87 10.58 -26.37
CA ALA A 110 14.77 9.53 -25.89
C ALA A 110 15.29 9.84 -24.48
N LEU A 111 15.58 11.11 -24.18
CA LEU A 111 16.00 11.54 -22.85
C LEU A 111 14.89 11.30 -21.82
N ALA A 112 13.67 11.71 -22.13
CA ALA A 112 12.52 11.48 -21.24
C ALA A 112 12.32 10.00 -20.94
N LYS A 113 12.36 9.14 -21.98
CA LYS A 113 12.28 7.67 -21.83
C LYS A 113 13.43 7.09 -21.02
N ALA A 114 14.65 7.60 -21.18
CA ALA A 114 15.81 7.13 -20.43
C ALA A 114 15.72 7.53 -18.94
N GLU A 115 15.24 8.73 -18.64
CA GLU A 115 15.01 9.18 -17.26
C GLU A 115 13.89 8.39 -16.60
N GLU A 116 12.80 8.12 -17.32
CA GLU A 116 11.72 7.26 -16.87
C GLU A 116 12.22 5.85 -16.56
N LEU A 117 12.95 5.21 -17.46
CA LEU A 117 13.54 3.89 -17.23
C LEU A 117 14.45 3.88 -15.99
N CYS A 118 15.28 4.91 -15.81
CA CYS A 118 16.13 5.03 -14.63
C CYS A 118 15.30 5.15 -13.33
N SER A 119 14.18 5.88 -13.38
CA SER A 119 13.24 5.99 -12.26
C SER A 119 12.60 4.64 -11.95
N GLN A 120 12.08 3.94 -12.96
CA GLN A 120 11.47 2.61 -12.82
C GLN A 120 12.46 1.58 -12.25
N VAL A 121 13.72 1.59 -12.68
CA VAL A 121 14.77 0.71 -12.12
C VAL A 121 15.01 1.03 -10.65
N ASN A 122 15.11 2.32 -10.28
CA ASN A 122 15.31 2.73 -8.90
C ASN A 122 14.14 2.37 -7.99
N GLU A 123 12.90 2.53 -8.47
CA GLU A 123 11.70 2.08 -7.74
C GLU A 123 11.67 0.56 -7.61
N GLY A 124 11.96 -0.19 -8.68
CA GLY A 124 11.99 -1.65 -8.62
C GLY A 124 13.02 -2.19 -7.61
N VAL A 125 14.16 -1.51 -7.45
CA VAL A 125 15.12 -1.83 -6.37
C VAL A 125 14.48 -1.59 -4.99
N ARG A 126 13.90 -0.42 -4.75
CA ARG A 126 13.26 -0.08 -3.48
C ARG A 126 12.12 -1.04 -3.13
N GLU A 127 11.26 -1.35 -4.10
CA GLU A 127 10.14 -2.28 -3.92
C GLU A 127 10.61 -3.69 -3.57
N LYS A 128 11.70 -4.15 -4.22
CA LYS A 128 12.25 -5.48 -3.93
C LYS A 128 12.90 -5.55 -2.55
N GLU A 129 13.61 -4.50 -2.12
CA GLU A 129 14.13 -4.40 -0.76
C GLU A 129 12.98 -4.42 0.26
N ASN A 130 11.97 -3.57 0.07
CA ASN A 130 10.78 -3.52 0.91
C ASN A 130 10.08 -4.88 1.01
N SER A 131 9.85 -5.55 -0.12
CA SER A 131 9.23 -6.88 -0.12
C SER A 131 10.07 -7.91 0.67
N ASN A 132 11.40 -7.90 0.51
CA ASN A 132 12.25 -8.83 1.27
C ASN A 132 12.19 -8.55 2.78
N ASP A 133 12.14 -7.28 3.19
CA ASP A 133 12.02 -6.90 4.61
C ASP A 133 10.66 -7.31 5.18
N LEU A 134 9.56 -7.11 4.44
CA LEU A 134 8.22 -7.53 4.86
C LEU A 134 8.09 -9.05 4.97
N GLU A 135 8.66 -9.81 4.03
CA GLU A 135 8.71 -11.27 4.09
C GLU A 135 9.55 -11.76 5.27
N TRP A 136 10.67 -11.10 5.55
CA TRP A 136 11.47 -11.43 6.73
C TRP A 136 10.66 -11.21 8.01
N ILE A 137 9.96 -10.07 8.14
CA ILE A 137 9.11 -9.77 9.30
C ILE A 137 7.99 -10.82 9.42
N GLN A 138 7.35 -11.21 8.32
CA GLN A 138 6.31 -12.24 8.30
C GLN A 138 6.78 -13.58 8.89
N GLN A 139 8.03 -13.96 8.62
CA GLN A 139 8.61 -15.23 9.07
C GLN A 139 9.17 -15.19 10.49
N HIS A 140 9.47 -14.00 11.02
CA HIS A 140 10.19 -13.84 12.29
C HIS A 140 9.36 -13.16 13.38
N VAL A 141 8.18 -12.60 13.07
CA VAL A 141 7.31 -11.95 14.04
C VAL A 141 5.98 -12.70 14.18
N LEU A 142 5.84 -13.42 15.29
CA LEU A 142 4.63 -14.13 15.64
C LEU A 142 3.55 -13.16 16.14
N CYS A 143 2.49 -13.01 15.37
CA CYS A 143 1.33 -12.16 15.68
C CYS A 143 0.15 -13.04 16.10
N GLU A 144 -0.02 -13.25 17.41
CA GLU A 144 -1.14 -14.01 18.01
C GLU A 144 -2.19 -13.05 18.60
N GLY A 145 -3.45 -13.48 18.63
CA GLY A 145 -4.54 -12.73 19.26
C GLY A 145 -5.09 -11.56 18.44
N LEU A 146 -4.85 -11.57 17.13
CA LEU A 146 -5.55 -10.72 16.16
C LEU A 146 -6.80 -11.46 15.66
N ASP A 147 -7.88 -10.71 15.41
CA ASP A 147 -9.11 -11.25 14.82
C ASP A 147 -8.90 -11.61 13.32
N GLU A 148 -8.06 -10.83 12.63
CA GLU A 148 -7.63 -11.01 11.24
C GLU A 148 -6.17 -11.48 11.19
N LYS A 149 -5.85 -12.39 10.25
CA LYS A 149 -4.46 -12.79 10.01
C LYS A 149 -3.66 -11.65 9.36
N LEU A 150 -2.70 -11.10 10.10
CA LEU A 150 -1.79 -10.08 9.58
C LEU A 150 -0.79 -10.65 8.55
N THR A 151 -1.02 -10.31 7.28
CA THR A 151 -0.05 -10.45 6.20
C THR A 151 0.72 -9.14 6.02
N PHE A 152 2.04 -9.12 6.24
CA PHE A 152 2.84 -7.89 6.14
C PHE A 152 3.01 -7.42 4.70
N ASN A 153 3.36 -8.33 3.78
CA ASN A 153 3.59 -8.04 2.37
C ASN A 153 2.26 -7.99 1.59
N SER A 154 1.39 -7.05 1.96
CA SER A 154 0.06 -6.86 1.38
C SER A 154 -0.25 -5.38 1.11
N VAL A 155 -1.46 -5.12 0.63
CA VAL A 155 -2.00 -3.76 0.45
C VAL A 155 -2.62 -3.30 1.78
N THR A 156 -2.48 -2.01 2.09
CA THR A 156 -3.09 -1.35 3.24
C THR A 156 -4.49 -0.83 2.91
N ASN A 157 -5.28 -0.45 3.92
CA ASN A 157 -6.65 0.03 3.74
C ASN A 157 -6.76 1.28 2.81
N CYS A 158 -5.80 2.21 2.87
CA CYS A 158 -5.88 3.44 2.07
C CYS A 158 -4.57 3.95 1.44
N LEU A 159 -3.40 3.38 1.77
CA LEU A 159 -2.10 3.90 1.33
C LEU A 159 -1.47 3.12 0.17
N GLY A 160 -2.18 2.13 -0.38
CA GLY A 160 -1.63 1.19 -1.35
C GLY A 160 -0.74 0.15 -0.67
N PRO A 161 0.32 -0.36 -1.33
CA PRO A 161 1.20 -1.40 -0.77
C PRO A 161 1.83 -0.99 0.57
N ARG A 162 1.91 -1.93 1.51
CA ARG A 162 2.59 -1.70 2.79
C ARG A 162 4.08 -1.44 2.56
N LYS A 163 4.62 -0.46 3.26
CA LYS A 163 6.04 -0.09 3.21
C LYS A 163 6.65 -0.16 4.60
N PHE A 164 7.72 -0.92 4.74
CA PHE A 164 8.56 -0.91 5.93
C PHE A 164 9.38 0.38 5.98
N LEU A 165 9.25 1.15 7.05
CA LEU A 165 9.85 2.48 7.17
C LEU A 165 11.03 2.52 8.13
N HIS A 166 10.95 1.79 9.25
CA HIS A 166 11.99 1.81 10.27
C HIS A 166 11.85 0.66 11.26
N SER A 167 12.96 0.26 11.87
CA SER A 167 12.96 -0.57 13.07
C SER A 167 14.08 -0.19 14.01
N GLY A 168 13.97 -0.63 15.25
CA GLY A 168 14.96 -0.38 16.28
C GLY A 168 14.46 -0.76 17.66
N THR A 169 15.40 -0.83 18.60
CA THR A 169 15.10 -1.12 20.00
C THR A 169 14.46 0.10 20.68
N LEU A 170 13.38 -0.14 21.42
CA LEU A 170 12.65 0.84 22.20
C LEU A 170 12.43 0.30 23.61
N TYR A 171 12.51 1.18 24.61
CA TYR A 171 12.33 0.81 26.02
C TYR A 171 11.08 1.47 26.58
N LYS A 172 10.28 0.73 27.34
CA LYS A 172 9.13 1.33 28.05
C LYS A 172 9.63 2.17 29.23
N ALA A 173 9.30 3.46 29.27
CA ALA A 173 9.90 4.41 30.23
C ALA A 173 9.75 4.00 31.70
N LYS A 174 8.60 3.45 32.10
CA LYS A 174 8.32 3.07 33.51
C LYS A 174 8.99 1.76 33.94
N SER A 175 9.01 0.75 33.08
CA SER A 175 9.48 -0.59 33.44
C SER A 175 10.86 -0.93 32.85
N ASN A 176 11.42 -0.01 32.07
CA ASN A 176 12.60 -0.21 31.23
C ASN A 176 12.56 -1.50 30.40
N LYS A 177 11.35 -1.97 30.05
CA LYS A 177 11.17 -3.21 29.32
C LYS A 177 11.63 -2.99 27.89
N GLU A 178 12.58 -3.82 27.44
CA GLU A 178 13.08 -3.82 26.08
C GLU A 178 12.04 -4.38 25.11
N LEU A 179 11.80 -3.62 24.04
CA LEU A 179 10.90 -3.93 22.94
C LEU A 179 11.63 -3.64 21.63
N VAL A 180 11.12 -4.21 20.56
CA VAL A 180 11.51 -3.87 19.19
C VAL A 180 10.33 -3.23 18.50
N GLY A 181 10.53 -2.03 17.94
CA GLY A 181 9.54 -1.37 17.10
C GLY A 181 9.77 -1.72 15.63
N PHE A 182 8.68 -1.99 14.90
CA PHE A 182 8.63 -2.07 13.45
C PHE A 182 7.61 -1.05 12.95
N LEU A 183 8.08 -0.01 12.28
CA LEU A 183 7.25 1.05 11.72
C LEU A 183 6.96 0.75 10.25
N PHE A 184 5.68 0.76 9.91
CA PHE A 184 5.18 0.70 8.55
C PHE A 184 4.54 2.04 8.18
N ASN A 185 4.10 2.18 6.93
CA ASN A 185 3.37 3.37 6.48
C ASN A 185 1.95 3.47 7.07
N ASP A 186 1.36 2.36 7.52
CA ASP A 186 0.00 2.29 8.06
C ASP A 186 -0.07 2.11 9.58
N PHE A 187 0.86 1.38 10.20
CA PHE A 187 0.89 1.19 11.66
C PHE A 187 2.31 1.06 12.24
N LEU A 188 2.40 1.15 13.56
CA LEU A 188 3.57 0.78 14.37
C LEU A 188 3.30 -0.53 15.13
N LEU A 189 4.16 -1.52 14.92
CA LEU A 189 4.13 -2.79 15.66
C LEU A 189 5.22 -2.80 16.74
N LEU A 190 4.83 -3.15 17.96
CA LEU A 190 5.77 -3.40 19.05
C LEU A 190 5.87 -4.90 19.31
N ALA A 191 7.08 -5.43 19.39
CA ALA A 191 7.35 -6.84 19.61
C ALA A 191 8.40 -7.06 20.71
N GLN A 192 8.49 -8.29 21.19
CA GLN A 192 9.51 -8.76 22.14
C GLN A 192 10.32 -9.89 21.50
N SER A 193 11.62 -9.91 21.76
CA SER A 193 12.47 -11.02 21.36
C SER A 193 12.14 -12.29 22.15
N GLN A 194 12.08 -13.44 21.47
CA GLN A 194 11.96 -14.76 22.06
C GLN A 194 13.37 -15.38 22.16
N GLY A 195 14.06 -15.15 23.28
CA GLY A 195 15.38 -15.73 23.54
C GLY A 195 16.00 -15.25 24.86
N SER A 196 16.61 -16.17 25.61
CA SER A 196 16.93 -16.03 27.05
C SER A 196 18.19 -15.22 27.41
N ASN A 197 18.93 -14.64 26.46
CA ASN A 197 20.14 -13.88 26.79
C ASN A 197 19.85 -12.39 26.98
N ARG A 198 19.76 -11.98 28.24
CA ARG A 198 19.58 -10.58 28.71
C ARG A 198 20.79 -9.66 28.48
N ASN A 199 21.80 -10.09 27.72
CA ASN A 199 22.97 -9.26 27.43
C ASN A 199 22.74 -8.52 26.11
N SER A 200 22.41 -7.23 26.21
CA SER A 200 22.44 -6.19 25.16
C SER A 200 22.33 -6.75 23.73
N PHE A 201 21.11 -7.05 23.29
CA PHE A 201 20.87 -7.49 21.93
C PHE A 201 20.98 -6.30 20.96
N THR A 202 21.94 -6.36 20.05
CA THR A 202 21.99 -5.45 18.91
C THR A 202 21.02 -5.95 17.85
N PHE A 203 19.86 -5.29 17.72
CA PHE A 203 18.85 -5.66 16.73
C PHE A 203 19.42 -5.60 15.31
N ASN A 204 19.33 -6.73 14.60
CA ASN A 204 19.61 -6.81 13.18
C ASN A 204 18.48 -7.58 12.50
N ILE A 205 17.82 -6.95 11.54
CA ILE A 205 16.75 -7.53 10.71
C ILE A 205 17.24 -8.73 9.86
N LYS A 206 18.54 -9.02 9.86
CA LYS A 206 19.13 -10.20 9.21
C LYS A 206 19.50 -11.31 10.21
N SER A 207 19.18 -11.13 11.49
CA SER A 207 19.38 -12.17 12.51
C SER A 207 18.32 -13.27 12.40
N LYS A 208 18.61 -14.45 12.97
CA LYS A 208 17.64 -15.54 13.10
C LYS A 208 16.74 -15.38 14.33
N ALA A 209 16.70 -14.21 14.94
CA ALA A 209 15.94 -13.97 16.15
C ALA A 209 14.44 -14.06 15.85
N GLN A 210 13.70 -14.71 16.74
CA GLN A 210 12.24 -14.79 16.68
C GLN A 210 11.65 -13.72 17.60
N PHE A 211 10.55 -13.11 17.19
CA PHE A 211 9.85 -12.06 17.92
C PHE A 211 8.40 -12.43 18.11
N ARG A 212 7.80 -11.96 19.20
CA ARG A 212 6.37 -12.08 19.48
C ARG A 212 5.76 -10.70 19.62
N MET A 213 4.63 -10.47 18.98
CA MET A 213 3.85 -9.24 19.11
C MET A 213 3.57 -8.93 20.59
N TYR A 214 3.86 -7.69 21.02
CA TYR A 214 3.65 -7.27 22.40
C TYR A 214 2.22 -6.83 22.67
N LYS A 215 1.66 -6.05 21.75
CA LYS A 215 0.33 -5.46 21.81
C LYS A 215 -0.22 -5.31 20.39
N MET A 216 -1.53 -5.06 20.30
CA MET A 216 -2.20 -4.69 19.06
C MET A 216 -1.41 -3.62 18.29
N PRO A 217 -1.28 -3.74 16.97
CA PRO A 217 -0.65 -2.73 16.14
C PRO A 217 -1.30 -1.36 16.33
N ILE A 218 -0.48 -0.32 16.34
CA ILE A 218 -0.89 1.05 16.61
C ILE A 218 -1.02 1.77 15.26
N PHE A 219 -2.25 1.99 14.80
CA PHE A 219 -2.50 2.59 13.49
C PHE A 219 -2.18 4.08 13.46
N LEU A 220 -1.51 4.52 12.41
CA LEU A 220 -0.94 5.88 12.37
C LEU A 220 -1.97 6.98 12.10
N ASN A 221 -3.18 6.64 11.63
CA ASN A 221 -4.29 7.59 11.50
C ASN A 221 -4.89 8.01 12.85
N GLU A 222 -4.58 7.29 13.94
CA GLU A 222 -5.10 7.57 15.28
C GLU A 222 -3.97 7.87 16.29
N VAL A 223 -2.78 8.22 15.81
CA VAL A 223 -1.60 8.52 16.62
C VAL A 223 -1.39 10.01 16.77
N MET A 224 -1.14 10.44 18.02
CA MET A 224 -0.58 11.74 18.34
C MET A 224 0.73 11.58 19.08
N LEU A 225 1.76 12.27 18.62
CA LEU A 225 3.06 12.30 19.30
C LEU A 225 3.14 13.52 20.21
N LYS A 226 3.62 13.29 21.42
CA LYS A 226 3.99 14.33 22.38
C LYS A 226 5.48 14.17 22.67
N THR A 227 6.26 15.17 22.31
CA THR A 227 7.66 15.31 22.74
C THR A 227 7.64 16.17 23.99
N GLY A 228 8.17 15.66 25.10
CA GLY A 228 8.00 16.28 26.41
C GLY A 228 8.55 17.71 26.44
N THR A 229 7.70 18.66 26.85
CA THR A 229 8.11 19.91 27.48
C THR A 229 7.50 20.08 28.88
N ASP A 230 6.52 19.25 29.28
CA ASP A 230 5.90 19.32 30.61
C ASP A 230 5.66 17.91 31.19
N GLY A 231 6.58 17.38 32.00
CA GLY A 231 6.34 16.18 32.80
C GLY A 231 7.55 15.31 33.17
N GLU A 232 7.35 14.47 34.20
CA GLU A 232 8.22 13.55 34.97
C GLU A 232 9.33 12.71 34.26
N TYR A 233 9.45 12.76 32.93
CA TYR A 233 10.39 11.97 32.13
C TYR A 233 11.20 12.83 31.14
N ASP A 234 11.68 13.99 31.58
CA ASP A 234 12.48 14.94 30.79
C ASP A 234 13.88 14.38 30.48
N THR A 235 13.94 13.39 29.59
CA THR A 235 15.19 12.88 29.04
C THR A 235 15.16 13.01 27.52
N PRO A 236 16.27 13.37 26.87
CA PRO A 236 16.29 13.68 25.44
C PRO A 236 16.02 12.45 24.54
N CYS A 237 15.97 11.25 25.13
CA CYS A 237 15.65 9.99 24.45
C CYS A 237 14.18 9.57 24.58
N HIS A 238 13.38 10.29 25.39
CA HIS A 238 11.98 9.95 25.66
C HIS A 238 11.04 10.56 24.62
N PHE A 239 9.98 9.84 24.30
CA PHE A 239 8.83 10.35 23.56
C PHE A 239 7.56 9.61 23.98
N GLN A 240 6.43 10.33 23.89
CA GLN A 240 5.13 9.80 24.25
C GLN A 240 4.28 9.65 22.99
N LEU A 241 3.70 8.47 22.82
CA LEU A 241 2.78 8.15 21.74
C LEU A 241 1.39 7.93 22.34
N CYS A 242 0.44 8.78 21.96
CA CYS A 242 -0.96 8.66 22.33
C CYS A 242 -1.71 8.01 21.16
N HIS A 243 -2.43 6.92 21.43
CA HIS A 243 -3.25 6.22 20.46
C HIS A 243 -4.63 5.98 21.07
N ILE A 244 -5.64 6.67 20.54
CA ILE A 244 -7.00 6.70 21.09
C ILE A 244 -6.97 7.03 22.61
N ASN A 245 -7.29 6.05 23.46
CA ASN A 245 -7.35 6.16 24.92
C ASN A 245 -6.09 5.60 25.64
N GLN A 246 -5.07 5.19 24.88
CA GLN A 246 -3.84 4.62 25.43
C GLN A 246 -2.65 5.56 25.22
N THR A 247 -1.78 5.61 26.23
CA THR A 247 -0.53 6.36 26.18
C THR A 247 0.66 5.41 26.34
N TYR A 248 1.57 5.46 25.38
CA TYR A 248 2.81 4.69 25.33
C TYR A 248 3.98 5.63 25.60
N ASN A 249 4.60 5.46 26.76
CA ASN A 249 5.81 6.20 27.14
C ASN A 249 7.04 5.38 26.74
N LEU A 250 7.75 5.81 25.69
CA LEU A 250 8.83 5.07 25.06
C LEU A 250 10.15 5.85 25.14
N LYS A 251 11.25 5.12 25.22
CA LYS A 251 12.62 5.65 25.26
C LYS A 251 13.43 4.98 24.15
N ALA A 252 14.07 5.78 23.29
CA ALA A 252 14.99 5.29 22.28
C ALA A 252 16.41 5.11 22.84
N GLY A 253 17.29 4.45 22.07
CA GLY A 253 18.70 4.27 22.45
C GLY A 253 19.47 5.58 22.59
N SER A 254 19.14 6.58 21.77
CA SER A 254 19.75 7.91 21.80
C SER A 254 18.75 9.02 21.46
N ALA A 255 19.13 10.27 21.71
CA ALA A 255 18.32 11.44 21.33
C ALA A 255 18.16 11.56 19.80
N ASN A 256 19.17 11.12 19.05
CA ASN A 256 19.13 11.04 17.60
C ASN A 256 18.13 9.98 17.14
N ASP A 257 18.19 8.77 17.69
CA ASP A 257 17.24 7.69 17.37
C ASP A 257 15.81 8.10 17.70
N ARG A 258 15.59 8.74 18.86
CA ARG A 258 14.30 9.34 19.21
C ARG A 258 13.85 10.33 18.14
N GLY A 259 14.74 11.21 17.68
CA GLY A 259 14.45 12.16 16.60
C GLY A 259 14.05 11.46 15.29
N VAL A 260 14.72 10.37 14.92
CA VAL A 260 14.38 9.56 13.74
C VAL A 260 12.99 8.92 13.89
N TRP A 261 12.70 8.31 15.04
CA TRP A 261 11.40 7.70 15.34
C TRP A 261 10.26 8.71 15.24
N VAL A 262 10.37 9.83 15.96
CA VAL A 262 9.36 10.90 15.97
C VAL A 262 9.12 11.41 14.56
N LYS A 263 10.18 11.80 13.85
CA LYS A 263 10.07 12.34 12.48
C LYS A 263 9.39 11.35 11.53
N LYS A 264 9.77 10.07 11.58
CA LYS A 264 9.21 9.05 10.67
C LYS A 264 7.75 8.75 10.98
N ILE A 265 7.39 8.61 12.26
CA ILE A 265 6.00 8.38 12.68
C ILE A 265 5.12 9.59 12.29
N GLU A 266 5.56 10.83 12.56
CA GLU A 266 4.81 12.03 12.18
C GLU A 266 4.62 12.14 10.66
N THR A 267 5.67 11.84 9.89
CA THR A 267 5.61 11.90 8.44
C THR A 267 4.64 10.85 7.89
N ALA A 268 4.69 9.63 8.39
CA ALA A 268 3.80 8.55 7.96
C ALA A 268 2.34 8.78 8.39
N SER A 269 2.12 9.22 9.63
CA SER A 269 0.79 9.59 10.15
C SER A 269 0.15 10.72 9.35
N ARG A 270 0.89 11.80 9.08
CA ARG A 270 0.41 12.91 8.25
C ARG A 270 0.03 12.45 6.84
N TYR A 271 0.90 11.65 6.21
CA TYR A 271 0.63 11.09 4.89
C TYR A 271 -0.62 10.21 4.89
N TYR A 272 -0.83 9.42 5.95
CA TYR A 272 -2.03 8.61 6.12
C TYR A 272 -3.28 9.49 6.12
N LEU A 273 -3.34 10.45 7.04
CA LEU A 273 -4.48 11.34 7.23
C LEU A 273 -4.81 12.15 5.97
N GLU A 274 -3.80 12.67 5.27
CA GLU A 274 -3.99 13.41 4.02
C GLU A 274 -4.56 12.53 2.90
N THR A 275 -4.11 11.27 2.81
CA THR A 275 -4.57 10.31 1.80
C THR A 275 -6.02 9.90 2.06
N GLU A 276 -6.36 9.61 3.31
CA GLU A 276 -7.72 9.30 3.73
C GLU A 276 -8.67 10.47 3.47
N ARG A 277 -8.26 11.71 3.80
CA ARG A 277 -9.04 12.92 3.53
C ARG A 277 -9.34 13.11 2.04
N LYS A 278 -8.33 12.95 1.18
CA LYS A 278 -8.50 13.04 -0.29
C LYS A 278 -9.43 11.96 -0.84
N LYS A 279 -9.39 10.74 -0.29
CA LYS A 279 -10.30 9.65 -0.65
C LYS A 279 -11.74 10.01 -0.30
N ASN A 280 -11.96 10.57 0.88
CA ASN A 280 -13.27 11.02 1.34
C ASN A 280 -13.80 12.21 0.52
N GLU A 281 -12.97 13.23 0.26
CA GLU A 281 -13.36 14.41 -0.56
C GLU A 281 -13.83 14.01 -1.97
N LYS A 282 -13.19 13.03 -2.60
CA LYS A 282 -13.60 12.51 -3.91
C LYS A 282 -14.98 11.83 -3.88
N ALA A 283 -15.35 11.18 -2.78
CA ALA A 283 -16.69 10.60 -2.63
C ALA A 283 -17.79 11.68 -2.53
N TYR A 284 -17.50 12.80 -1.84
CA TYR A 284 -18.48 13.88 -1.61
C TYR A 284 -18.73 14.80 -2.84
N LEU A 285 -17.79 14.89 -3.78
CA LEU A 285 -17.87 15.82 -4.93
C LEU A 285 -18.71 15.33 -6.12
N SER A 286 -19.45 14.24 -5.97
CA SER A 286 -20.38 13.76 -6.99
C SER A 286 -21.50 14.79 -7.26
N PRO A 287 -21.84 15.09 -8.54
CA PRO A 287 -22.53 16.33 -8.92
C PRO A 287 -23.95 16.45 -8.33
N ARG A 288 -24.13 17.48 -7.48
CA ARG A 288 -25.43 17.97 -7.01
C ARG A 288 -25.95 19.04 -7.98
N ARG A 289 -26.97 18.67 -8.77
CA ARG A 289 -28.07 19.53 -9.29
C ARG A 289 -28.93 18.69 -10.23
N SER A 290 -30.00 18.10 -9.70
CA SER A 290 -31.12 17.59 -10.50
C SER A 290 -32.43 17.83 -9.75
N ARG A 291 -33.52 17.96 -10.51
CA ARG A 291 -34.88 18.10 -10.00
C ARG A 291 -35.23 16.85 -9.18
N THR A 292 -35.61 17.04 -7.92
CA THR A 292 -36.05 15.95 -7.04
C THR A 292 -37.52 15.63 -7.30
N VAL A 293 -37.85 14.35 -7.45
CA VAL A 293 -39.23 13.85 -7.65
C VAL A 293 -39.78 13.07 -6.45
N GLY A 294 -38.93 12.73 -5.47
CA GLY A 294 -39.37 12.06 -4.25
C GLY A 294 -38.23 11.76 -3.27
N ARG A 295 -38.56 10.98 -2.24
CA ARG A 295 -37.62 10.43 -1.25
C ARG A 295 -37.87 8.94 -1.04
N LEU A 296 -36.80 8.20 -0.83
CA LEU A 296 -36.82 6.80 -0.40
C LEU A 296 -36.20 6.71 0.99
N LEU A 297 -36.99 6.25 1.98
CA LEU A 297 -36.46 5.84 3.26
C LEU A 297 -36.10 4.35 3.19
N VAL A 298 -34.83 4.04 3.40
CA VAL A 298 -34.30 2.68 3.42
C VAL A 298 -33.94 2.34 4.86
N ILE A 299 -34.47 1.23 5.36
CA ILE A 299 -34.11 0.67 6.66
C ILE A 299 -33.44 -0.67 6.38
N LEU A 300 -32.12 -0.71 6.55
CA LEU A 300 -31.35 -1.93 6.38
C LEU A 300 -31.38 -2.71 7.69
N GLN A 301 -32.10 -3.83 7.72
CA GLN A 301 -32.41 -4.52 8.96
C GLN A 301 -31.29 -5.48 9.35
N GLU A 302 -31.05 -6.50 8.53
CA GLU A 302 -30.10 -7.56 8.83
C GLU A 302 -29.52 -8.23 7.58
N GLY A 303 -28.34 -8.81 7.74
CA GLY A 303 -27.73 -9.74 6.80
C GLY A 303 -27.94 -11.16 7.30
N ILE A 304 -28.09 -12.12 6.38
CA ILE A 304 -28.33 -13.54 6.67
C ILE A 304 -27.31 -14.37 5.92
N SER A 305 -26.60 -15.24 6.64
CA SER A 305 -25.65 -16.21 6.09
C SER A 305 -24.65 -15.59 5.11
N LEU A 306 -24.10 -14.43 5.48
CA LEU A 306 -23.05 -13.75 4.70
C LEU A 306 -21.82 -14.65 4.54
N CYS A 307 -21.06 -14.43 3.46
CA CYS A 307 -19.76 -15.06 3.30
C CYS A 307 -18.84 -14.70 4.48
N ALA A 308 -18.03 -15.67 4.92
CA ALA A 308 -16.93 -15.38 5.83
C ALA A 308 -15.80 -14.68 5.07
N SER A 309 -15.09 -13.77 5.75
CA SER A 309 -13.90 -13.13 5.19
C SER A 309 -12.84 -14.15 4.82
N SER A 310 -12.06 -13.79 3.81
CA SER A 310 -10.94 -14.57 3.31
C SER A 310 -9.74 -14.58 4.27
N HIS A 311 -9.77 -13.71 5.30
CA HIS A 311 -8.66 -13.43 6.21
C HIS A 311 -9.01 -13.65 7.70
N GLY A 312 -10.27 -13.96 8.02
CA GLY A 312 -10.79 -14.15 9.38
C GLY A 312 -10.94 -15.61 9.84
N ASN A 313 -11.36 -15.78 11.10
CA ASN A 313 -11.59 -17.09 11.75
C ASN A 313 -12.93 -17.77 11.35
N GLY A 314 -13.36 -17.63 10.09
CA GLY A 314 -14.67 -18.10 9.61
C GLY A 314 -15.86 -17.22 10.04
N LYS A 315 -15.59 -15.97 10.41
CA LYS A 315 -16.56 -14.92 10.77
C LYS A 315 -16.19 -13.63 10.04
N SER A 316 -17.10 -12.66 10.05
CA SER A 316 -16.92 -11.33 9.45
C SER A 316 -17.34 -10.22 10.39
N ASP A 317 -16.86 -9.02 10.14
CA ASP A 317 -17.25 -7.75 10.73
C ASP A 317 -18.04 -6.90 9.71
N PRO A 318 -19.24 -7.34 9.30
CA PRO A 318 -19.92 -6.77 8.15
C PRO A 318 -20.52 -5.38 8.40
N TYR A 319 -20.40 -4.53 7.40
CA TYR A 319 -21.14 -3.28 7.22
C TYR A 319 -21.64 -3.16 5.78
N CYS A 320 -22.63 -2.31 5.56
CA CYS A 320 -23.17 -2.06 4.23
C CYS A 320 -22.90 -0.64 3.78
N GLU A 321 -22.56 -0.51 2.51
CA GLU A 321 -22.52 0.72 1.75
C GLU A 321 -23.73 0.72 0.82
N VAL A 322 -24.61 1.70 0.99
CA VAL A 322 -25.84 1.83 0.21
C VAL A 322 -25.75 3.12 -0.59
N SER A 323 -25.94 3.01 -1.90
CA SER A 323 -25.81 4.13 -2.81
C SER A 323 -26.98 4.23 -3.78
N MET A 324 -27.26 5.46 -4.21
CA MET A 324 -28.22 5.77 -5.27
C MET A 324 -27.70 6.98 -6.06
N GLY A 325 -27.14 6.68 -7.23
CA GLY A 325 -26.40 7.65 -8.03
C GLY A 325 -25.22 8.25 -7.24
N SER A 326 -25.27 9.55 -6.97
CA SER A 326 -24.23 10.28 -6.24
C SER A 326 -24.38 10.24 -4.71
N GLN A 327 -25.43 9.62 -4.20
CA GLN A 327 -25.72 9.57 -2.76
C GLN A 327 -25.20 8.26 -2.19
N GLU A 328 -24.49 8.31 -1.08
CA GLU A 328 -23.90 7.15 -0.43
C GLU A 328 -24.08 7.25 1.09
N HIS A 329 -24.49 6.15 1.71
CA HIS A 329 -24.64 6.00 3.15
C HIS A 329 -24.01 4.69 3.60
N ARG A 330 -23.55 4.63 4.85
CA ARG A 330 -22.94 3.42 5.42
C ARG A 330 -23.59 3.07 6.74
N THR A 331 -23.77 1.79 6.99
CA THR A 331 -24.22 1.28 8.29
C THR A 331 -23.05 1.26 9.29
N LYS A 332 -23.39 0.99 10.55
CA LYS A 332 -22.40 0.57 11.54
C LYS A 332 -21.82 -0.79 11.15
N VAL A 333 -20.62 -1.05 11.64
CA VAL A 333 -19.93 -2.34 11.57
C VAL A 333 -20.43 -3.21 12.73
N ILE A 334 -20.81 -4.44 12.45
CA ILE A 334 -21.23 -5.41 13.48
C ILE A 334 -20.23 -6.55 13.50
N ASN A 335 -19.42 -6.64 14.55
CA ASN A 335 -18.26 -7.53 14.57
C ASN A 335 -18.62 -9.02 14.82
N GLY A 336 -17.86 -9.93 14.23
CA GLY A 336 -17.78 -11.34 14.56
C GLY A 336 -19.03 -12.17 14.24
N THR A 337 -19.77 -11.81 13.18
CA THR A 337 -21.02 -12.46 12.79
C THR A 337 -21.23 -12.52 11.28
N LEU A 338 -21.83 -13.62 10.80
CA LEU A 338 -22.34 -13.74 9.43
C LEU A 338 -23.83 -13.38 9.33
N ASN A 339 -24.45 -13.00 10.46
CA ASN A 339 -25.85 -12.61 10.55
C ASN A 339 -25.98 -11.28 11.31
N PRO A 340 -25.46 -10.17 10.77
CA PRO A 340 -25.47 -8.87 11.43
C PRO A 340 -26.87 -8.27 11.47
N LYS A 341 -27.20 -7.56 12.56
CA LYS A 341 -28.43 -6.77 12.69
C LYS A 341 -28.06 -5.29 12.79
N TRP A 342 -28.13 -4.58 11.66
CA TRP A 342 -27.78 -3.16 11.59
C TRP A 342 -28.92 -2.28 12.10
N ASN A 343 -30.14 -2.51 11.62
CA ASN A 343 -31.31 -1.65 11.86
C ASN A 343 -31.02 -0.16 11.62
N ASP A 344 -30.20 0.14 10.61
CA ASP A 344 -29.82 1.50 10.27
C ASP A 344 -30.77 2.09 9.22
N SER A 345 -31.22 3.32 9.48
CA SER A 345 -32.12 4.08 8.60
C SER A 345 -31.34 5.12 7.82
N MET A 346 -31.62 5.23 6.52
CA MET A 346 -30.97 6.15 5.60
C MET A 346 -31.99 6.68 4.58
N GLN A 347 -31.80 7.91 4.12
CA GLN A 347 -32.76 8.60 3.26
C GLN A 347 -32.09 9.03 1.97
N PHE A 348 -32.68 8.63 0.84
CA PHE A 348 -32.23 8.98 -0.49
C PHE A 348 -33.23 9.90 -1.18
N VAL A 349 -32.69 10.85 -1.93
CA VAL A 349 -33.43 11.74 -2.82
C VAL A 349 -33.60 11.05 -4.17
N ILE A 350 -34.82 10.92 -4.65
CA ILE A 350 -35.11 10.35 -5.97
C ILE A 350 -35.14 11.48 -6.98
N ARG A 351 -34.37 11.32 -8.06
CA ARG A 351 -34.28 12.24 -9.19
C ARG A 351 -35.11 11.75 -10.37
N ASP A 352 -35.11 10.44 -10.60
CA ASP A 352 -35.90 9.78 -11.65
C ASP A 352 -36.31 8.38 -11.19
N VAL A 353 -37.61 8.17 -10.99
CA VAL A 353 -38.16 6.88 -10.54
C VAL A 353 -37.83 5.75 -11.51
N HIS A 354 -37.73 6.03 -12.81
CA HIS A 354 -37.51 5.02 -13.84
C HIS A 354 -36.03 4.66 -14.04
N GLN A 355 -35.10 5.54 -13.61
CA GLN A 355 -33.67 5.36 -13.84
C GLN A 355 -32.85 5.16 -12.57
N ASP A 356 -33.29 5.68 -11.43
CA ASP A 356 -32.53 5.58 -10.19
C ASP A 356 -32.48 4.12 -9.70
N VAL A 357 -31.28 3.66 -9.36
CA VAL A 357 -31.01 2.31 -8.84
C VAL A 357 -30.45 2.44 -7.43
N LEU A 358 -31.05 1.72 -6.48
CA LEU A 358 -30.50 1.54 -5.14
C LEU A 358 -29.53 0.36 -5.15
N CYS A 359 -28.25 0.62 -4.94
CA CYS A 359 -27.20 -0.39 -4.83
C CYS A 359 -26.86 -0.60 -3.36
N ILE A 360 -26.84 -1.86 -2.92
CA ILE A 360 -26.43 -2.25 -1.56
C ILE A 360 -25.24 -3.18 -1.71
N SER A 361 -24.09 -2.75 -1.23
CA SER A 361 -22.86 -3.54 -1.18
C SER A 361 -22.55 -3.87 0.28
N VAL A 362 -22.25 -5.14 0.55
CA VAL A 362 -21.85 -5.60 1.88
C VAL A 362 -20.35 -5.84 1.88
N PHE A 363 -19.68 -5.37 2.92
CA PHE A 363 -18.23 -5.50 3.08
C PHE A 363 -17.91 -6.01 4.47
N ASP A 364 -16.85 -6.79 4.58
CA ASP A 364 -16.16 -7.07 5.82
C ASP A 364 -15.22 -5.91 6.15
N ARG A 365 -15.19 -5.46 7.39
CA ARG A 365 -14.22 -4.43 7.79
C ARG A 365 -12.92 -5.09 8.23
N ASP A 366 -11.91 -4.94 7.39
CA ASP A 366 -10.55 -5.36 7.71
C ASP A 366 -9.72 -4.20 8.25
N LEU A 367 -8.85 -4.50 9.21
CA LEU A 367 -7.99 -3.50 9.83
C LEU A 367 -6.68 -3.36 9.06
N PHE A 368 -6.13 -4.48 8.58
CA PHE A 368 -4.79 -4.54 8.02
C PHE A 368 -4.76 -4.65 6.50
N SER A 369 -5.92 -4.76 5.87
CA SER A 369 -6.10 -4.93 4.44
C SER A 369 -7.30 -4.10 3.96
N PRO A 370 -7.50 -3.92 2.64
CA PRO A 370 -8.76 -3.40 2.13
C PRO A 370 -9.91 -4.31 2.52
N ASN A 371 -11.03 -3.72 2.92
CA ASN A 371 -12.27 -4.40 3.29
C ASN A 371 -12.69 -5.46 2.25
N ASP A 372 -12.87 -6.71 2.69
CA ASP A 372 -13.35 -7.79 1.83
C ASP A 372 -14.77 -7.52 1.33
N PHE A 373 -15.01 -7.70 0.03
CA PHE A 373 -16.33 -7.59 -0.55
C PHE A 373 -17.13 -8.88 -0.30
N LEU A 374 -18.28 -8.75 0.36
CA LEU A 374 -19.15 -9.87 0.75
C LEU A 374 -20.39 -10.01 -0.14
N GLY A 375 -20.45 -9.25 -1.24
CA GLY A 375 -21.51 -9.30 -2.23
C GLY A 375 -22.34 -8.03 -2.34
N ARG A 376 -23.11 -7.92 -3.43
CA ARG A 376 -23.97 -6.76 -3.69
C ARG A 376 -25.32 -7.14 -4.24
N THR A 377 -26.30 -6.26 -4.06
CA THR A 377 -27.62 -6.37 -4.69
C THR A 377 -28.08 -4.99 -5.13
N GLU A 378 -28.94 -4.97 -6.15
CA GLU A 378 -29.40 -3.75 -6.79
C GLU A 378 -30.91 -3.81 -6.95
N ILE A 379 -31.59 -2.68 -6.78
CA ILE A 379 -33.04 -2.58 -6.91
C ILE A 379 -33.36 -1.31 -7.68
N TYR A 380 -34.14 -1.45 -8.73
CA TYR A 380 -34.62 -0.30 -9.50
C TYR A 380 -35.72 0.41 -8.72
N THR A 381 -35.67 1.74 -8.68
CA THR A 381 -36.69 2.55 -8.00
C THR A 381 -38.08 2.35 -8.63
N GLU A 382 -38.14 2.02 -9.93
CA GLU A 382 -39.37 1.65 -10.64
C GLU A 382 -40.03 0.40 -10.04
N GLU A 383 -39.23 -0.62 -9.70
CA GLU A 383 -39.72 -1.85 -9.08
C GLU A 383 -40.31 -1.56 -7.69
N ILE A 384 -39.65 -0.68 -6.92
CA ILE A 384 -40.15 -0.21 -5.62
C ILE A 384 -41.47 0.53 -5.82
N TYR A 385 -41.54 1.43 -6.80
CA TYR A 385 -42.74 2.22 -7.11
C TYR A 385 -43.94 1.33 -7.43
N GLN A 386 -43.80 0.39 -8.35
CA GLN A 386 -44.87 -0.53 -8.73
C GLN A 386 -45.39 -1.33 -7.54
N GLU A 387 -44.51 -1.86 -6.70
CA GLU A 387 -44.92 -2.63 -5.52
C GLU A 387 -45.56 -1.78 -4.42
N THR A 388 -45.03 -0.58 -4.17
CA THR A 388 -45.61 0.36 -3.19
C THR A 388 -47.01 0.80 -3.62
N MET A 389 -47.25 1.05 -4.91
CA MET A 389 -48.58 1.38 -5.43
C MET A 389 -49.59 0.24 -5.25
N LEU A 390 -49.15 -1.01 -5.42
CA LEU A 390 -50.01 -2.19 -5.22
C LEU A 390 -50.34 -2.45 -3.75
N ARG A 391 -49.36 -2.32 -2.85
CA ARG A 391 -49.50 -2.69 -1.43
C ARG A 391 -49.94 -1.55 -0.50
N ARG A 392 -49.92 -0.29 -0.98
CA ARG A 392 -50.25 0.92 -0.21
C ARG A 392 -49.47 1.02 1.11
N GLY A 393 -48.15 0.98 1.04
CA GLY A 393 -47.28 1.20 2.20
C GLY A 393 -45.84 0.75 1.99
N PRO A 394 -45.02 0.78 3.07
CA PRO A 394 -43.64 0.32 3.01
C PRO A 394 -43.54 -1.15 2.61
N ILE A 395 -42.56 -1.47 1.78
CA ILE A 395 -42.29 -2.85 1.34
C ILE A 395 -41.07 -3.40 2.06
N THR A 396 -41.11 -4.67 2.46
CA THR A 396 -39.96 -5.41 2.99
C THR A 396 -39.52 -6.42 1.94
N LYS A 397 -38.24 -6.41 1.60
CA LYS A 397 -37.63 -7.34 0.65
C LYS A 397 -36.49 -8.10 1.31
N LYS A 398 -36.39 -9.37 0.94
CA LYS A 398 -35.24 -10.23 1.22
C LYS A 398 -34.51 -10.43 -0.10
N LEU A 399 -33.27 -9.95 -0.18
CA LEU A 399 -32.52 -9.86 -1.42
C LEU A 399 -31.26 -10.69 -1.33
N LYS A 400 -31.02 -11.49 -2.36
CA LYS A 400 -29.79 -12.26 -2.47
C LYS A 400 -28.63 -11.34 -2.85
N LEU A 401 -27.48 -11.55 -2.22
CA LEU A 401 -26.23 -10.93 -2.61
C LEU A 401 -25.64 -11.69 -3.81
N HIS A 402 -25.33 -10.94 -4.85
CA HIS A 402 -24.63 -11.40 -6.05
C HIS A 402 -23.12 -11.20 -5.88
N GLU A 403 -22.34 -11.89 -6.71
CA GLU A 403 -20.86 -11.87 -6.66
C GLU A 403 -20.29 -12.37 -5.33
N ALA A 404 -21.09 -13.17 -4.60
CA ALA A 404 -20.73 -13.85 -3.37
C ALA A 404 -21.29 -15.29 -3.39
N GLU A 405 -20.66 -16.20 -2.64
CA GLU A 405 -21.08 -17.60 -2.57
C GLU A 405 -22.41 -17.77 -1.82
N SER A 406 -22.64 -16.93 -0.81
CA SER A 406 -23.85 -16.88 0.00
C SER A 406 -24.12 -15.46 0.51
N GLY A 407 -25.28 -15.25 1.10
CA GLY A 407 -25.62 -13.98 1.73
C GLY A 407 -26.92 -13.41 1.20
N GLU A 408 -27.75 -12.94 2.12
CA GLU A 408 -28.97 -12.22 1.82
C GLU A 408 -29.07 -11.00 2.73
N VAL A 409 -29.74 -9.95 2.30
CA VAL A 409 -30.05 -8.77 3.12
C VAL A 409 -31.55 -8.57 3.20
N ILE A 410 -32.04 -8.24 4.41
CA ILE A 410 -33.43 -7.84 4.63
C ILE A 410 -33.49 -6.33 4.75
N ILE A 411 -34.32 -5.74 3.89
CA ILE A 411 -34.46 -4.30 3.80
C ILE A 411 -35.93 -3.92 3.83
N ARG A 412 -36.23 -2.77 4.42
CA ARG A 412 -37.54 -2.13 4.36
C ARG A 412 -37.42 -0.79 3.63
N LEU A 413 -38.32 -0.58 2.69
CA LEU A 413 -38.31 0.54 1.75
C LEU A 413 -39.64 1.29 1.88
N ASP A 414 -39.57 2.60 2.10
CA ASP A 414 -40.74 3.48 2.13
C ASP A 414 -40.53 4.61 1.12
N LEU A 415 -41.30 4.55 0.04
CA LEU A 415 -41.21 5.46 -1.10
C LEU A 415 -42.27 6.56 -0.96
N GLN A 416 -41.81 7.81 -1.00
CA GLN A 416 -42.67 9.00 -0.97
C GLN A 416 -42.34 9.89 -2.17
N LEU A 417 -43.25 9.95 -3.14
CA LEU A 417 -43.14 10.88 -4.26
C LEU A 417 -43.69 12.25 -3.87
N TYR A 418 -43.09 13.31 -4.39
CA TYR A 418 -43.61 14.66 -4.23
C TYR A 418 -44.73 14.88 -5.22
N GLU A 419 -45.83 15.49 -4.76
CA GLU A 419 -46.90 15.91 -5.64
C GLU A 419 -46.34 16.94 -6.63
N THR A 420 -46.47 16.63 -7.93
CA THR A 420 -46.26 17.62 -8.99
C THR A 420 -47.35 18.69 -8.83
N THR A 421 -46.94 19.87 -8.36
CA THR A 421 -47.77 21.09 -8.37
C THR A 421 -47.86 21.67 -9.77
#